data_AF-A0A8J3Z7K5-F1
#
_entry.id   AF-A0A8J3Z7K5-F1
#
_cell.length_a   1.000
_cell.length_b   1.000
_cell.length_c   1.000
_cell.angle_alpha   90.00
_cell.angle_beta   90.00
_cell.angle_gamma   90.00
#
_symmetry.space_group_name_H-M   'P 1'
#
loop_
_entity.id
_entity.type
_entity.pdbx_description
1 polymer ?
#
loop_
_entity_poly.entity_id
_entity_poly.type
_entity_poly.pdbx_seq_one_letter_code
_entity_poly.pdbx_strand_id
1 'polypeptide(L)'
;MLNGTKLTAVGYMQGTAEDETGELGVDAISFDFRRIHWSPVVNARGDLGTDMFVQVRDEQRFSLGLMVGVQAKAGPKWFKRPVHDEDGTLVGWWFYEEHKRPR
;
A
#
# COMPACT_ATOMS: atom_id res chain seq x y z
N MET A 1 5.06 -13.19 27.30
CA MET A 1 6.21 -13.35 26.39
C MET A 1 6.54 -11.98 25.83
N LEU A 2 7.72 -11.45 26.13
CA LEU A 2 8.17 -10.15 25.60
C LEU A 2 8.97 -10.43 24.32
N ASN A 3 8.45 -10.00 23.17
CA ASN A 3 9.21 -10.02 21.92
C ASN A 3 10.27 -8.92 21.97
N GLY A 4 11.55 -9.29 22.04
CA GLY A 4 12.67 -8.37 21.90
C GLY A 4 13.10 -8.25 20.45
N THR A 5 13.00 -7.06 19.87
CA THR A 5 13.51 -6.77 18.52
C THR A 5 14.95 -6.27 18.64
N LYS A 6 15.92 -7.01 18.08
CA LYS A 6 17.31 -6.56 17.95
C LYS A 6 17.44 -5.71 16.68
N LEU A 7 17.55 -4.40 16.83
CA LEU A 7 17.84 -3.50 15.70
C LEU A 7 19.33 -3.56 15.38
N THR A 8 19.67 -3.96 14.15
CA THR A 8 21.04 -3.90 13.62
C THR A 8 21.02 -2.85 12.52
N ALA A 9 21.69 -1.71 12.72
CA ALA A 9 21.77 -0.66 11.70
C ALA A 9 22.77 -1.09 10.61
N VAL A 10 22.32 -1.19 9.37
CA VAL A 10 23.16 -1.52 8.20
C VAL A 10 23.09 -0.35 7.22
N GLY A 11 24.20 0.40 7.11
CA GLY A 11 24.48 1.38 6.05
C GLY A 11 23.65 2.66 6.07
N TYR A 12 24.31 3.80 5.79
CA TYR A 12 23.62 5.07 5.54
C TYR A 12 23.22 5.13 4.06
N MET A 13 21.92 5.06 3.78
CA MET A 13 21.34 5.43 2.49
C MET A 13 20.42 6.64 2.76
N GLN A 14 20.70 7.78 2.12
CA GLN A 14 19.79 8.94 2.23
C GLN A 14 18.53 8.66 1.38
N GLY A 15 17.40 8.45 2.03
CA GLY A 15 16.09 8.52 1.40
C GLY A 15 15.59 9.96 1.30
N THR A 16 14.69 10.25 0.35
CA THR A 16 13.97 11.54 0.36
C THR A 16 12.72 11.45 1.26
N ALA A 17 12.22 12.58 1.75
CA ALA A 17 10.98 12.61 2.52
C ALA A 17 9.76 12.07 1.72
N GLU A 18 9.80 12.18 0.39
CA GLU A 18 8.78 11.57 -0.47
C GLU A 18 8.90 10.04 -0.51
N ASP A 19 10.13 9.51 -0.52
CA ASP A 19 10.38 8.06 -0.46
C ASP A 19 9.94 7.49 0.89
N GLU A 20 10.25 8.17 2.00
CA GLU A 20 9.81 7.78 3.34
C GLU A 20 8.28 7.80 3.46
N THR A 21 7.61 8.82 2.90
CA THR A 21 6.14 8.89 2.88
C THR A 21 5.53 7.73 2.07
N GLY A 22 6.16 7.37 0.95
CA GLY A 22 5.77 6.22 0.13
C GLY A 22 5.93 4.89 0.88
N GLU A 23 7.07 4.69 1.54
CA GLU A 23 7.36 3.48 2.35
C GLU A 23 6.33 3.30 3.47
N LEU A 24 6.08 4.36 4.25
CA LEU A 24 5.10 4.32 5.33
C LEU A 24 3.69 3.99 4.82
N GLY A 25 3.34 4.46 3.62
CA GLY A 25 2.08 4.10 2.96
C GLY A 25 1.98 2.61 2.60
N VAL A 26 3.05 2.04 2.06
CA VAL A 26 3.14 0.61 1.75
C VAL A 26 3.02 -0.23 3.02
N ASP A 27 3.68 0.19 4.11
CA ASP A 27 3.61 -0.50 5.40
C ASP A 27 2.21 -0.44 6.01
N ALA A 28 1.55 0.72 5.96
CA ALA A 28 0.19 0.89 6.46
C ALA A 28 -0.81 0.00 5.71
N ILE A 29 -0.77 0.00 4.37
CA ILE A 29 -1.64 -0.85 3.54
C ILE A 29 -1.34 -2.34 3.78
N SER A 30 -0.06 -2.70 3.94
CA SER A 30 0.33 -4.07 4.28
C SER A 30 -0.25 -4.52 5.63
N PHE A 31 -0.26 -3.62 6.62
CA PHE A 31 -0.89 -3.87 7.91
C PHE A 31 -2.40 -4.08 7.76
N ASP A 32 -3.09 -3.27 6.98
CA ASP A 32 -4.53 -3.41 6.75
C ASP A 32 -4.90 -4.73 6.07
N PHE A 33 -4.13 -5.19 5.09
CA PHE A 33 -4.33 -6.53 4.51
C PHE A 33 -4.16 -7.63 5.55
N ARG A 34 -3.16 -7.52 6.43
CA ARG A 34 -2.94 -8.50 7.50
C ARG A 34 -4.08 -8.50 8.51
N ARG A 35 -4.72 -7.36 8.78
CA ARG A 35 -5.91 -7.26 9.65
C ARG A 35 -7.08 -8.08 9.12
N ILE A 36 -7.25 -8.12 7.80
CA ILE A 36 -8.27 -8.96 7.13
C ILE A 36 -7.75 -10.36 6.76
N HIS A 37 -6.63 -10.78 7.36
CA HIS A 37 -5.98 -12.09 7.15
C HIS A 37 -5.45 -12.35 5.74
N TRP A 38 -5.34 -11.33 4.90
CA TRP A 38 -4.69 -11.44 3.61
C TRP A 38 -3.17 -11.35 3.78
N SER A 39 -2.43 -11.97 2.87
CA SER A 39 -0.98 -12.08 2.98
C SER A 39 -0.28 -11.26 1.90
N PRO A 40 0.17 -10.02 2.22
CA PRO A 40 0.92 -9.19 1.29
C PRO A 40 2.38 -9.67 1.19
N VAL A 41 2.91 -9.60 -0.03
CA VAL A 41 4.29 -9.83 -0.42
C VAL A 41 4.77 -8.55 -1.09
N VAL A 42 5.50 -7.73 -0.34
CA VAL A 42 6.04 -6.45 -0.83
C VAL A 42 7.18 -6.74 -1.80
N ASN A 43 7.14 -6.13 -2.97
CA ASN A 43 8.21 -6.28 -3.96
C ASN A 43 9.46 -5.53 -3.51
N ALA A 44 10.63 -6.13 -3.72
CA ALA A 44 11.89 -5.41 -3.61
C ALA A 44 11.89 -4.29 -4.66
N ARG A 45 12.28 -3.08 -4.23
CA ARG A 45 12.16 -1.84 -4.99
C ARG A 45 12.64 -1.97 -6.44
N GLY A 46 11.68 -1.84 -7.35
CA GLY A 46 11.87 -1.77 -8.80
C GLY A 46 10.65 -1.10 -9.41
N ASP A 47 10.88 -0.14 -10.32
CA ASP A 47 9.88 0.77 -10.91
C ASP A 47 8.94 0.06 -11.92
N LEU A 48 8.22 -0.96 -11.45
CA LEU A 48 7.33 -1.79 -12.27
C LEU A 48 5.84 -1.54 -11.99
N GLY A 49 5.53 -0.46 -11.26
CA GLY A 49 4.15 -0.02 -11.00
C GLY A 49 3.37 -0.86 -9.97
N THR A 50 3.88 -2.01 -9.53
CA THR A 50 3.26 -2.88 -8.51
C THR A 50 4.13 -2.94 -7.26
N ASP A 51 3.64 -2.37 -6.17
CA ASP A 51 4.37 -2.29 -4.91
C ASP A 51 4.29 -3.60 -4.11
N MET A 52 3.19 -4.35 -4.24
CA MET A 52 3.02 -5.65 -3.59
C MET A 52 2.07 -6.57 -4.34
N PHE A 53 2.24 -7.87 -4.11
CA PHE A 53 1.26 -8.90 -4.45
C PHE A 53 0.57 -9.39 -3.18
N VAL A 54 -0.75 -9.56 -3.20
CA VAL A 54 -1.52 -9.99 -2.04
C VAL A 54 -2.19 -11.32 -2.32
N GLN A 55 -1.90 -12.33 -1.51
CA GLN A 55 -2.64 -13.59 -1.52
C GLN A 55 -3.96 -13.39 -0.76
N VAL A 56 -5.06 -13.58 -1.48
CA VAL A 56 -6.42 -13.39 -0.98
C VAL A 56 -6.83 -14.61 -0.16
N ARG A 57 -7.48 -14.35 0.98
CA ARG A 57 -8.03 -15.38 1.85
C ARG A 57 -9.48 -15.09 2.18
N ASP A 58 -10.26 -16.13 2.44
CA ASP A 58 -11.60 -15.98 2.99
C ASP A 58 -11.59 -15.71 4.51
N GLU A 59 -12.76 -15.55 5.09
CA GLU A 59 -12.95 -15.32 6.53
C GLU A 59 -12.43 -16.49 7.39
N GLN A 60 -12.40 -17.70 6.83
CA GLN A 60 -11.85 -18.89 7.47
C GLN A 60 -10.32 -19.00 7.31
N ARG A 61 -9.70 -18.02 6.66
CA ARG A 61 -8.27 -17.92 6.36
C ARG A 61 -7.78 -18.96 5.36
N PHE A 62 -8.68 -19.58 4.59
CA PHE A 62 -8.27 -20.41 3.46
C PHE A 62 -7.80 -19.52 2.31
N SER A 63 -6.67 -19.92 1.72
CA SER A 63 -6.20 -19.28 0.49
C SER A 63 -7.18 -19.58 -0.64
N LEU A 64 -7.63 -18.54 -1.32
CA LEU A 64 -8.54 -18.68 -2.47
C LEU A 64 -7.81 -19.01 -3.78
N GLY A 65 -6.49 -19.18 -3.73
CA GLY A 65 -5.67 -19.36 -4.95
C GLY A 65 -5.57 -18.09 -5.81
N LEU A 66 -6.07 -16.95 -5.32
CA LEU A 66 -6.07 -15.66 -6.01
C LEU A 66 -4.90 -14.80 -5.52
N MET A 67 -4.29 -14.07 -6.46
CA MET A 67 -3.25 -13.10 -6.20
C MET A 67 -3.63 -11.76 -6.83
N VAL A 68 -3.58 -10.69 -6.05
CA VAL A 68 -3.92 -9.32 -6.48
C VAL A 68 -2.66 -8.47 -6.48
N GLY A 69 -2.37 -7.79 -7.59
CA GLY A 69 -1.36 -6.74 -7.64
C GLY A 69 -1.89 -5.45 -7.04
N VAL A 70 -1.11 -4.82 -6.17
CA VAL A 70 -1.49 -3.59 -5.47
C VAL A 70 -0.41 -2.52 -5.67
N GLN A 71 -0.87 -1.32 -6.02
CA GLN A 71 -0.07 -0.11 -6.03
C GLN A 71 -0.54 0.81 -4.89
N ALA A 72 0.37 1.19 -4.01
CA ALA A 72 0.13 2.10 -2.92
C ALA A 72 0.37 3.55 -3.37
N LYS A 73 -0.52 4.47 -2.97
CA LYS A 73 -0.33 5.91 -3.14
C LYS A 73 -0.42 6.57 -1.77
N ALA A 74 0.60 7.33 -1.40
CA ALA A 74 0.67 8.02 -0.12
C ALA A 74 1.00 9.50 -0.29
N GLY A 75 0.44 10.32 0.61
CA GLY A 75 0.65 11.76 0.65
C GLY A 75 -0.44 12.59 -0.08
N PRO A 76 -0.59 13.87 0.30
CA PRO A 76 -1.75 14.71 -0.07
C PRO A 76 -1.87 14.98 -1.58
N LYS A 77 -0.79 14.77 -2.35
CA LYS A 77 -0.80 14.98 -3.80
C LYS A 77 -1.77 14.06 -4.54
N TRP A 78 -2.05 12.88 -4.00
CA TRP A 78 -2.93 11.86 -4.60
C TRP A 78 -4.40 11.98 -4.19
N PHE A 79 -4.71 12.70 -3.10
CA PHE A 79 -6.02 12.69 -2.44
C PHE A 79 -6.75 14.04 -2.53
N LYS A 80 -6.61 14.75 -3.65
CA LYS A 80 -7.11 16.13 -3.82
C LYS A 80 -8.61 16.26 -4.12
N ARG A 81 -9.30 15.15 -4.44
CA ARG A 81 -10.71 15.14 -4.85
C ARG A 81 -11.50 14.14 -4.01
N PRO A 82 -11.86 14.51 -2.77
CA PRO A 82 -12.66 13.64 -1.90
C PRO A 82 -14.07 13.46 -2.45
N VAL A 83 -14.64 12.29 -2.23
CA VAL A 83 -16.03 11.95 -2.53
C VAL A 83 -16.76 11.85 -1.20
N HIS A 84 -17.87 12.56 -1.09
CA HIS A 84 -18.74 12.52 0.08
C HIS A 84 -20.09 11.91 -0.30
N ASP A 85 -20.75 11.27 0.65
CA ASP A 85 -22.15 10.85 0.51
C ASP A 85 -23.13 12.02 0.72
N GLU A 86 -24.43 11.74 0.68
CA GLU A 86 -25.49 12.73 0.86
C GLU A 86 -25.46 13.41 2.25
N ASP A 87 -24.93 12.71 3.25
CA ASP A 87 -24.78 13.20 4.63
C ASP A 87 -23.46 13.98 4.84
N GLY A 88 -22.63 14.10 3.80
CA GLY A 88 -21.34 14.80 3.85
C GLY A 88 -20.20 13.96 4.44
N THR A 89 -20.38 12.65 4.62
CA THR A 89 -19.34 11.73 5.10
C THR A 89 -18.37 11.38 3.98
N LEU A 90 -17.07 11.41 4.26
CA LEU A 90 -16.04 11.02 3.30
C LEU A 90 -16.11 9.51 3.02
N VAL A 91 -16.45 9.14 1.79
CA VAL A 91 -16.59 7.74 1.34
C VAL A 91 -15.48 7.29 0.38
N GLY A 92 -14.67 8.21 -0.13
CA GLY A 92 -13.53 7.86 -0.98
C GLY A 92 -12.87 9.05 -1.68
N TRP A 93 -12.09 8.76 -2.71
CA TRP A 93 -11.42 9.76 -3.55
C TRP A 93 -11.49 9.36 -5.02
N TRP A 94 -11.69 10.34 -5.90
CA TRP A 94 -11.57 10.11 -7.34
C TRP A 94 -10.11 10.13 -7.78
N PHE A 95 -9.68 9.04 -8.42
CA PHE A 95 -8.40 8.95 -9.11
C PHE A 95 -8.66 9.06 -10.62
N TYR A 96 -8.13 10.10 -11.25
CA TYR A 96 -8.17 10.24 -12.71
C TYR A 96 -6.83 9.79 -13.26
N GLU A 97 -6.84 8.76 -14.09
CA GLU A 97 -5.67 8.40 -14.87
C GLU A 97 -5.67 9.28 -16.13
N GLU A 98 -4.71 10.20 -16.24
CA GLU A 98 -4.50 10.93 -17.48
C GLU A 98 -3.99 9.95 -18.54
N HIS A 99 -4.80 9.70 -19.57
CA HIS A 99 -4.41 8.88 -20.70
C HIS A 99 -3.29 9.59 -21.47
N LYS A 100 -2.03 9.32 -21.11
CA LYS A 100 -0.89 9.79 -21.89
C LYS A 100 -0.92 9.05 -23.23
N ARG A 101 -1.04 9.79 -24.34
CA ARG A 101 -0.90 9.23 -25.68
C ARG A 101 0.50 8.60 -25.79
N PRO A 102 0.62 7.37 -26.31
CA PRO A 102 1.94 6.82 -26.62
C PRO A 102 2.60 7.75 -27.65
N ARG A 103 3.87 8.10 -27.42
CA ARG A 103 4.73 8.74 -28.42
C ARG A 103 5.25 7.68 -29.38
#